data_AF-A0A9P6WT84-F1
#
_entry.id   AF-A0A9P6WT84-F1
#
_cell.length_a   1.000
_cell.length_b   1.000
_cell.length_c   1.000
_cell.angle_alpha   90.00
_cell.angle_beta   90.00
_cell.angle_gamma   90.00
#
_symmetry.space_group_name_H-M   'P 1'
#
loop_
_entity.id
_entity.type
_entity.pdbx_description
1 polymer ?
#
loop_
_entity_poly.entity_id
_entity_poly.type
_entity_poly.pdbx_seq_one_letter_code
_entity_poly.pdbx_strand_id
1 'polypeptide(L)'
;MAALGSAATQGRLHRGDVYMPITPMFHVHAWGLPYVATLLGIKQVYPGRYLPANLLALIAREKVTFSHCVPTILHMLLEHPAAADTDLAHWKVIIGGAALPRALAQRALARGIDISMPRP
;
A
#
# COMPACT_ATOMS: atom_id res chain seq x y z
N MET A 1 -12.56 -3.91 5.22
CA MET A 1 -12.17 -5.34 5.18
C MET A 1 -13.01 -6.16 4.19
N ALA A 2 -14.32 -5.92 4.03
CA ALA A 2 -15.18 -6.72 3.12
C ALA A 2 -14.76 -6.72 1.63
N ALA A 3 -14.01 -5.72 1.17
CA ALA A 3 -13.60 -5.59 -0.24
C ALA A 3 -12.28 -6.30 -0.60
N LEU A 4 -11.53 -6.84 0.37
CA LEU A 4 -10.15 -7.28 0.17
C LEU A 4 -9.99 -8.50 -0.77
N GLY A 5 -11.01 -9.36 -0.80
CA GLY A 5 -11.03 -10.61 -1.56
C GLY A 5 -12.15 -10.73 -2.60
N SER A 6 -13.12 -9.80 -2.61
CA SER A 6 -14.28 -9.82 -3.49
C SER A 6 -14.17 -8.83 -4.66
N ALA A 7 -13.18 -7.94 -4.65
CA ALA A 7 -12.99 -7.00 -5.74
C ALA A 7 -12.53 -7.73 -7.01
N ALA A 8 -13.32 -7.61 -8.08
CA ALA A 8 -13.06 -8.28 -9.35
C ALA A 8 -11.75 -7.82 -10.02
N THR A 9 -11.40 -6.54 -9.83
CA THR A 9 -10.26 -5.90 -10.51
C THR A 9 -9.38 -5.08 -9.57
N GLN A 10 -9.98 -4.27 -8.69
CA GLN A 10 -9.27 -3.20 -7.99
C GLN A 10 -9.01 -3.50 -6.50
N GLY A 11 -7.77 -3.35 -6.02
CA GLY A 11 -7.42 -3.58 -4.62
C GLY A 11 -7.46 -5.04 -4.14
N ARG A 12 -7.47 -6.02 -5.06
CA ARG A 12 -7.48 -7.46 -4.74
C ARG A 12 -6.13 -7.92 -4.18
N LEU A 13 -6.16 -8.65 -3.08
CA LEU A 13 -5.02 -9.41 -2.55
C LEU A 13 -5.04 -10.85 -3.09
N HIS A 14 -3.93 -11.35 -3.63
CA HIS A 14 -3.80 -12.74 -4.07
C HIS A 14 -2.40 -13.31 -3.80
N ARG A 15 -2.24 -14.65 -3.92
CA ARG A 15 -1.00 -15.38 -3.60
C ARG A 15 0.25 -14.91 -4.35
N GLY A 16 0.09 -14.24 -5.49
CA GLY A 16 1.20 -13.71 -6.29
C GLY A 16 1.69 -12.33 -5.83
N ASP A 17 1.05 -11.74 -4.82
CA ASP A 17 1.44 -10.45 -4.30
C ASP A 17 2.71 -10.51 -3.45
N VAL A 18 3.37 -9.36 -3.33
CA VAL A 18 4.38 -9.07 -2.32
C VAL A 18 3.82 -8.02 -1.38
N TYR A 19 3.59 -8.44 -0.14
CA TYR A 19 2.95 -7.64 0.88
C TYR A 19 3.97 -6.89 1.73
N MET A 20 3.80 -5.57 1.85
CA MET A 20 4.57 -4.73 2.77
C MET A 20 3.62 -3.88 3.63
N PRO A 21 3.46 -4.16 4.93
CA PRO A 21 2.68 -3.30 5.82
C PRO A 21 3.39 -1.96 6.02
N ILE A 22 2.64 -0.86 5.85
CA ILE A 22 3.13 0.51 6.08
C ILE A 22 2.18 1.27 7.00
N THR A 23 1.47 0.55 7.88
CA THR A 23 0.84 1.15 9.07
C THR A 23 1.50 0.55 10.30
N PRO A 24 1.65 1.29 11.40
CA PRO A 24 2.20 0.72 12.63
C PRO A 24 1.44 -0.55 13.06
N MET A 25 2.16 -1.62 13.39
CA MET A 25 1.53 -2.92 13.70
C MET A 25 0.72 -2.93 14.99
N PHE A 26 0.88 -1.92 15.86
CA PHE A 26 0.04 -1.75 17.06
C PHE A 26 -1.33 -1.11 16.76
N HIS A 27 -1.55 -0.63 15.53
CA HIS A 27 -2.82 -0.02 15.13
C HIS A 27 -3.75 -1.12 14.59
N VAL A 28 -5.03 -1.14 15.02
CA VAL A 28 -6.02 -2.16 14.60
C VAL A 28 -6.16 -2.30 13.08
N HIS A 29 -5.92 -1.21 12.35
CA HIS A 29 -5.87 -1.19 10.88
C HIS A 29 -4.87 -2.20 10.28
N ALA A 30 -3.85 -2.61 11.04
CA ALA A 30 -2.83 -3.59 10.65
C ALA A 30 -3.18 -5.04 11.01
N TRP A 31 -4.22 -5.33 11.81
CA TRP A 31 -4.36 -6.63 12.48
C TRP A 31 -5.03 -7.74 11.68
N GLY A 32 -5.56 -7.48 10.48
CA GLY A 32 -6.11 -8.56 9.64
C GLY A 32 -5.16 -9.03 8.54
N LEU A 33 -4.54 -8.07 7.85
CA LEU A 33 -3.77 -8.32 6.63
C LEU A 33 -2.54 -9.22 6.80
N PRO A 34 -1.71 -9.10 7.85
CA PRO A 34 -0.59 -10.00 8.08
C PRO A 34 -1.01 -11.47 8.24
N TYR A 35 -2.12 -11.74 8.92
CA TYR A 35 -2.63 -13.10 9.07
C TYR A 35 -3.17 -13.66 7.76
N VAL A 36 -3.92 -12.84 6.99
CA VAL A 36 -4.38 -13.23 5.65
C VAL A 36 -3.20 -13.49 4.72
N ALA A 37 -2.18 -12.63 4.72
CA ALA A 37 -0.97 -12.81 3.93
C ALA A 37 -0.24 -14.10 4.30
N THR A 38 -0.13 -14.39 5.60
CA THR A 38 0.45 -15.65 6.10
C THR A 38 -0.36 -16.87 5.63
N LEU A 39 -1.68 -16.84 5.78
CA LEU A 39 -2.58 -17.91 5.37
C LEU A 39 -2.49 -18.21 3.86
N LEU A 40 -2.36 -17.16 3.04
CA LEU A 40 -2.24 -17.28 1.59
C LEU A 40 -0.82 -17.62 1.11
N GLY A 41 0.17 -17.70 2.02
CA GLY A 41 1.58 -17.92 1.67
C GLY A 41 2.19 -16.77 0.85
N ILE A 42 1.70 -15.55 1.06
CA ILE A 42 2.18 -14.33 0.39
C ILE A 42 3.54 -13.93 0.98
N LYS A 43 4.47 -13.50 0.12
CA LYS A 43 5.76 -12.95 0.56
C LYS A 43 5.50 -11.67 1.37
N GLN A 44 6.09 -11.58 2.56
CA GLN A 44 5.93 -10.44 3.46
C GLN A 44 7.26 -9.72 3.64
N VAL A 45 7.27 -8.40 3.48
CA VAL A 45 8.43 -7.53 3.63
C VAL A 45 8.16 -6.58 4.79
N TYR A 46 8.93 -6.64 5.86
CA TYR A 46 8.74 -5.77 7.02
C TYR A 46 9.77 -4.62 7.01
N PRO A 47 9.36 -3.37 6.77
CA PRO A 47 10.29 -2.27 6.48
C PRO A 47 10.99 -1.66 7.71
N GLY A 48 10.65 -2.10 8.92
CA GLY A 48 11.16 -1.49 10.16
C GLY A 48 10.69 -0.04 10.31
N ARG A 49 11.64 0.92 10.32
CA ARG A 49 11.33 2.36 10.44
C ARG A 49 10.79 2.92 9.12
N TYR A 50 9.75 3.75 9.19
CA TYR A 50 9.08 4.35 8.02
C TYR A 50 9.82 5.58 7.50
N LEU A 51 11.03 5.37 6.98
CA LEU A 51 11.78 6.39 6.26
C LEU A 51 11.42 6.33 4.77
N PRO A 52 11.05 7.44 4.11
CA PRO A 52 10.56 7.43 2.71
C PRO A 52 11.53 6.77 1.74
N ALA A 53 12.82 7.12 1.83
CA ALA A 53 13.87 6.54 1.00
C ALA A 53 13.95 5.02 1.15
N ASN A 54 13.88 4.52 2.39
CA ASN A 54 13.93 3.08 2.67
C ASN A 54 12.68 2.36 2.14
N LEU A 55 11.50 2.95 2.33
CA LEU A 55 10.25 2.38 1.83
C LEU A 55 10.25 2.29 0.30
N LEU A 56 10.64 3.35 -0.40
CA LEU A 56 10.75 3.36 -1.86
C LEU A 56 11.80 2.36 -2.37
N ALA A 57 12.96 2.29 -1.71
CA ALA A 57 13.98 1.31 -2.03
C ALA A 57 13.48 -0.13 -1.84
N LEU A 58 12.73 -0.41 -0.78
CA LEU A 58 12.12 -1.72 -0.55
C LEU A 58 11.05 -2.04 -1.58
N ILE A 59 10.20 -1.07 -1.96
CA ILE A 59 9.22 -1.24 -3.04
C ILE A 59 9.91 -1.69 -4.32
N ALA A 60 10.96 -0.97 -4.73
CA ALA A 60 11.71 -1.23 -5.95
C ALA A 60 12.46 -2.57 -5.92
N ARG A 61 13.15 -2.85 -4.81
CA ARG A 61 14.00 -4.04 -4.62
C ARG A 61 13.19 -5.31 -4.46
N GLU A 62 12.15 -5.28 -3.65
CA GLU A 62 11.36 -6.48 -3.31
C GLU A 62 10.17 -6.70 -4.23
N LYS A 63 9.90 -5.75 -5.13
CA LYS A 63 8.73 -5.73 -6.03
C LYS A 63 7.43 -5.77 -5.25
N VAL A 64 7.30 -4.87 -4.27
CA VAL A 64 6.09 -4.76 -3.44
C VAL A 64 4.89 -4.40 -4.32
N THR A 65 3.82 -5.19 -4.22
CA THR A 65 2.59 -4.99 -5.00
C THR A 65 1.39 -4.65 -4.13
N PHE A 66 1.45 -4.88 -2.81
CA PHE A 66 0.34 -4.64 -1.92
C PHE A 66 0.79 -4.05 -0.59
N SER A 67 0.14 -2.95 -0.19
CA SER A 67 0.35 -2.31 1.11
C SER A 67 -0.96 -1.78 1.68
N HIS A 68 -0.96 -1.54 2.99
CA HIS A 68 -1.89 -0.62 3.62
C HIS A 68 -1.09 0.51 4.28
N CYS A 69 -1.60 1.74 4.21
CA CYS A 69 -0.98 2.90 4.85
C CYS A 69 -2.04 3.96 5.24
N VAL A 70 -1.57 5.07 5.79
CA VAL A 70 -2.39 6.24 6.14
C VAL A 70 -2.11 7.38 5.16
N PRO A 71 -3.03 8.36 4.98
CA PRO A 71 -2.85 9.44 4.01
C PRO A 71 -1.53 10.21 4.16
N THR A 72 -1.05 10.43 5.39
CA THR A 72 0.20 11.15 5.65
C THR A 72 1.43 10.40 5.12
N ILE A 73 1.45 9.06 5.21
CA ILE A 73 2.56 8.25 4.68
C ILE A 73 2.53 8.25 3.14
N LEU A 74 1.34 8.11 2.55
CA LEU A 74 1.21 8.19 1.08
C LEU A 74 1.71 9.55 0.57
N HIS A 75 1.33 10.65 1.23
CA HIS A 75 1.83 11.97 0.89
C HIS A 75 3.35 12.06 1.02
N MET A 76 3.90 11.63 2.15
CA MET A 76 5.34 11.62 2.40
C MET A 76 6.13 10.83 1.34
N LEU A 77 5.60 9.70 0.87
CA LEU A 77 6.22 8.93 -0.21
C LEU A 77 6.16 9.68 -1.55
N LEU A 78 5.02 10.26 -1.91
CA LEU A 78 4.84 10.97 -3.17
C LEU A 78 5.59 12.31 -3.25
N GLU A 79 5.95 12.92 -2.12
CA GLU A 79 6.79 14.13 -2.07
C GLU A 79 8.30 13.82 -2.12
N HIS A 80 8.70 12.58 -1.85
CA HIS A 80 10.12 12.26 -1.78
C HIS A 80 10.75 12.22 -3.19
N PRO A 81 11.95 12.80 -3.42
CA PRO A 81 12.56 12.85 -4.75
C PRO A 81 12.69 11.49 -5.44
N ALA A 82 13.10 10.46 -4.69
CA ALA A 82 13.24 9.10 -5.21
C ALA A 82 11.91 8.47 -5.70
N ALA A 83 10.77 9.06 -5.37
CA ALA A 83 9.49 8.59 -5.88
C ALA A 83 9.34 8.83 -7.37
N ALA A 84 10.03 9.80 -7.97
CA ALA A 84 10.03 9.99 -9.42
C ALA A 84 10.66 8.79 -10.15
N ASP A 85 11.71 8.21 -9.58
CA ASP A 85 12.48 7.10 -10.15
C ASP A 85 11.97 5.71 -9.73
N THR A 86 11.01 5.66 -8.80
CA THR A 86 10.41 4.41 -8.34
C THR A 86 9.19 4.07 -9.17
N ASP A 87 9.13 2.86 -9.74
CA ASP A 87 7.91 2.37 -10.38
C ASP A 87 6.85 2.04 -9.33
N LEU A 88 5.71 2.73 -9.41
CA LEU A 88 4.58 2.60 -8.50
C LEU A 88 3.28 2.19 -9.24
N ALA A 89 3.35 1.91 -10.55
CA ALA A 89 2.18 1.74 -11.41
C ALA A 89 1.35 0.46 -11.15
N HIS A 90 1.89 -0.46 -10.36
CA HIS A 90 1.20 -1.72 -9.97
C HIS A 90 1.09 -1.87 -8.46
N TRP A 91 1.34 -0.80 -7.72
CA TRP A 91 1.28 -0.82 -6.27
C TRP A 91 -0.16 -0.59 -5.79
N LYS A 92 -0.75 -1.61 -5.17
CA LYS A 92 -2.09 -1.58 -4.59
C LYS A 92 -2.00 -1.09 -3.15
N VAL A 93 -2.72 -0.03 -2.83
CA VAL A 93 -2.65 0.61 -1.51
C VAL A 93 -4.04 0.78 -0.92
N ILE A 94 -4.24 0.15 0.23
CA ILE A 94 -5.40 0.40 1.08
C ILE A 94 -5.09 1.56 2.00
N ILE A 95 -5.95 2.58 1.96
CA ILE A 95 -5.80 3.76 2.80
C ILE A 95 -6.86 3.74 3.90
N GLY A 96 -6.42 3.85 5.14
CA GLY A 96 -7.30 3.93 6.30
C GLY A 96 -6.75 4.83 7.39
N GLY A 97 -7.40 4.82 8.56
CA GLY A 97 -7.03 5.65 9.72
C GLY A 97 -7.46 7.12 9.62
N ALA A 98 -7.68 7.66 8.42
CA ALA A 98 -8.25 8.98 8.19
C ALA A 98 -8.85 9.07 6.77
N ALA A 99 -9.63 10.12 6.51
CA ALA A 99 -10.12 10.42 5.16
C ALA A 99 -8.93 10.75 4.24
N LEU A 100 -8.94 10.19 3.02
CA LEU A 100 -7.93 10.46 2.00
C LEU A 100 -8.30 11.73 1.21
N PRO A 101 -7.50 12.81 1.25
CA PRO A 101 -7.78 14.01 0.49
C PRO A 101 -7.84 13.74 -1.03
N ARG A 102 -8.84 14.31 -1.71
CA ARG A 102 -9.08 14.10 -3.15
C ARG A 102 -7.85 14.41 -4.01
N ALA A 103 -7.14 15.50 -3.71
CA ALA A 103 -5.94 15.89 -4.43
C ALA A 103 -4.82 14.84 -4.29
N LEU A 104 -4.66 14.26 -3.10
CA LEU A 104 -3.68 13.20 -2.86
C LEU A 104 -4.05 11.92 -3.62
N ALA A 105 -5.34 11.55 -3.63
CA ALA A 105 -5.83 10.42 -4.39
C ALA A 105 -5.57 10.57 -5.90
N GLN A 106 -5.86 11.75 -6.46
CA GLN A 106 -5.63 12.04 -7.88
C GLN A 106 -4.14 11.94 -8.25
N ARG A 107 -3.25 12.46 -7.39
CA ARG A 107 -1.80 12.35 -7.60
C ARG A 107 -1.32 10.91 -7.59
N ALA A 108 -1.84 10.10 -6.67
CA ALA A 108 -1.49 8.68 -6.60
C ALA A 108 -1.99 7.91 -7.84
N LEU A 109 -3.24 8.14 -8.25
CA LEU A 109 -3.80 7.54 -9.46
C LEU A 109 -3.02 7.95 -10.72
N ALA A 110 -2.55 9.21 -10.81
CA ALA A 110 -1.71 9.69 -11.90
C ALA A 110 -0.33 9.00 -11.95
N ARG A 111 0.13 8.43 -10.84
CA ARG A 111 1.34 7.58 -10.77
C ARG A 111 1.06 6.10 -11.05
N GLY A 112 -0.20 5.75 -11.35
CA GLY A 112 -0.66 4.37 -11.57
C GLY A 112 -0.91 3.59 -10.29
N ILE A 113 -0.87 4.22 -9.11
CA ILE A 113 -1.14 3.53 -7.85
C ILE A 113 -2.62 3.13 -7.81
N ASP A 114 -2.88 1.86 -7.51
CA ASP A 114 -4.23 1.37 -7.32
C ASP A 114 -4.68 1.64 -5.87
N ILE A 115 -5.49 2.68 -5.68
CA ILE A 115 -6.08 2.99 -4.38
C ILE A 115 -7.49 2.40 -4.29
N SER A 116 -7.72 1.57 -3.27
CA SER A 116 -9.04 1.05 -2.94
C SER A 116 -9.92 2.15 -2.31
N MET A 117 -10.50 3.02 -3.12
CA MET A 117 -11.59 3.91 -2.69
C MET A 117 -12.95 3.30 -3.07
N PRO A 118 -13.99 3.44 -2.24
CA PRO A 118 -15.35 3.33 -2.75
C PRO A 118 -15.55 4.44 -3.78
N ARG A 119 -15.84 4.08 -5.04
CA ARG A 119 -16.38 5.05 -6.00
C ARG A 119 -17.78 5.47 -5.53
N PRO A 120 -18.18 6.74 -5.73
CA PRO A 120 -19.55 7.16 -5.46
C PRO A 120 -20.56 6.33 -6.26
#